data_AF-A0A401H9K6-F1
#
_entry.id   AF-A0A401H9K6-F1
#
_cell.length_a   1.000
_cell.length_b   1.000
_cell.length_c   1.000
_cell.angle_alpha   90.00
_cell.angle_beta   90.00
_cell.angle_gamma   90.00
#
_symmetry.space_group_name_H-M   'P 1'
#
loop_
_entity.id
_entity.type
_entity.pdbx_description
1 polymer ?
#
loop_
_entity_poly.entity_id
_entity_poly.type
_entity_poly.pdbx_seq_one_letter_code
_entity_poly.pdbx_strand_id
1 'polypeptide(L)'
;MVLGLIETLYSPGVMMLVALVIIPLLVVGATVAIVFLLKLITTGRPDVEKIEARKYLRYDAGNPPRPGDFRRKVSMQYLGYLILFLAVEPIVILMALILIAPREALARVLFLYVAILLIYAPLLYYGIRESRRLEAWILG
;
A
#
# COMPACT_ATOMS: atom_id res chain seq x y z
N MET A 1 -15.61 -40.48 -4.60
CA MET A 1 -16.20 -39.12 -4.70
C MET A 1 -15.34 -38.08 -3.99
N VAL A 2 -14.91 -38.29 -2.74
CA VAL A 2 -14.06 -37.35 -1.98
C VAL A 2 -12.69 -37.12 -2.66
N LEU A 3 -12.04 -38.16 -3.17
CA LEU A 3 -10.72 -38.03 -3.83
C LEU A 3 -10.75 -37.13 -5.06
N GLY A 4 -11.75 -37.27 -5.94
CA GLY A 4 -11.88 -36.44 -7.14
C GLY A 4 -12.24 -34.97 -6.84
N LEU A 5 -12.87 -34.72 -5.69
CA LEU A 5 -13.17 -33.36 -5.24
C LEU A 5 -11.92 -32.67 -4.67
N ILE A 6 -11.04 -33.44 -4.02
CA ILE A 6 -9.72 -32.96 -3.61
C ILE A 6 -8.86 -32.65 -4.84
N GLU A 7 -8.77 -33.56 -5.81
CA GLU A 7 -7.97 -33.34 -7.03
C GLU A 7 -8.38 -32.08 -7.81
N THR A 8 -9.69 -31.79 -7.86
CA THR A 8 -10.20 -30.58 -8.50
C THR A 8 -9.86 -29.31 -7.71
N LEU A 9 -9.95 -29.35 -6.38
CA LEU A 9 -9.57 -28.23 -5.50
C LEU A 9 -8.07 -27.89 -5.57
N TYR A 10 -7.21 -28.89 -5.73
CA TYR A 10 -5.76 -28.70 -5.89
C TYR A 10 -5.32 -28.61 -7.35
N SER A 11 -6.24 -28.48 -8.29
CA SER A 11 -5.86 -28.26 -9.69
C SER A 11 -5.13 -26.91 -9.86
N PRO A 12 -4.14 -26.80 -10.77
CA PRO A 12 -3.38 -25.56 -10.95
C PRO A 12 -4.26 -24.34 -11.24
N GLY A 13 -5.34 -24.53 -12.00
CA GLY A 13 -6.28 -23.45 -12.31
C GLY A 13 -7.04 -22.94 -11.08
N VAL A 14 -7.49 -23.85 -10.20
CA VAL A 14 -8.17 -23.47 -8.95
C VAL A 14 -7.18 -22.82 -7.99
N MET A 15 -5.97 -23.35 -7.84
CA MET A 15 -4.94 -22.71 -7.01
C MET A 15 -4.61 -21.29 -7.50
N MET A 16 -4.50 -21.09 -8.81
CA MET A 16 -4.22 -19.78 -9.40
C MET A 16 -5.38 -18.80 -9.15
N LEU A 17 -6.62 -19.24 -9.31
CA LEU A 17 -7.81 -18.44 -9.00
C LEU A 17 -7.84 -18.04 -7.51
N VAL A 18 -7.59 -19.00 -6.62
CA VAL A 18 -7.55 -18.76 -5.17
C VAL A 18 -6.47 -17.73 -4.84
N ALA A 19 -5.25 -17.92 -5.35
CA ALA A 19 -4.10 -17.08 -5.05
C ALA A 19 -4.21 -15.66 -5.62
N LEU A 20 -4.69 -15.51 -6.86
CA LEU A 20 -4.70 -14.23 -7.56
C LEU A 20 -5.97 -13.42 -7.37
N VAL A 21 -7.08 -14.06 -7.01
CA VAL A 21 -8.39 -13.38 -6.93
C VAL A 21 -8.98 -13.50 -5.53
N ILE A 22 -9.14 -14.72 -5.02
CA ILE A 22 -9.87 -14.94 -3.76
C ILE A 22 -9.09 -14.36 -2.57
N ILE A 23 -7.79 -14.68 -2.43
CA ILE A 23 -6.97 -14.19 -1.32
C ILE A 23 -6.90 -12.65 -1.32
N PRO A 24 -6.57 -11.96 -2.43
CA PRO A 24 -6.56 -10.50 -2.46
C PRO A 24 -7.92 -9.88 -2.11
N LEU A 25 -9.02 -10.44 -2.62
CA LEU A 25 -10.37 -9.95 -2.31
C LEU A 25 -10.69 -10.11 -0.81
N LEU A 26 -10.31 -11.24 -0.21
CA LEU A 26 -10.48 -11.46 1.23
C LEU A 26 -9.66 -10.47 2.07
N VAL A 27 -8.41 -10.21 1.69
CA VAL A 27 -7.55 -9.23 2.40
C VAL A 27 -8.14 -7.82 2.31
N VAL A 28 -8.56 -7.40 1.11
CA VAL A 28 -9.21 -6.09 0.91
C VAL A 28 -10.52 -6.02 1.69
N GLY A 29 -11.36 -7.05 1.60
CA GLY A 29 -12.63 -7.14 2.32
C GLY A 29 -12.45 -7.08 3.83
N ALA A 30 -11.49 -7.83 4.38
CA ALA A 30 -11.15 -7.82 5.80
C ALA A 30 -10.64 -6.44 6.25
N THR A 31 -9.79 -5.79 5.44
CA THR A 31 -9.30 -4.44 5.71
C THR A 31 -10.45 -3.43 5.79
N VAL A 32 -11.35 -3.45 4.81
CA VAL A 32 -12.54 -2.60 4.79
C VAL A 32 -13.42 -2.87 6.01
N ALA A 33 -13.67 -4.15 6.33
CA ALA A 33 -14.46 -4.54 7.49
C ALA A 33 -13.85 -4.03 8.80
N ILE A 34 -12.53 -4.14 8.97
CA ILE A 34 -11.81 -3.60 10.13
C ILE A 34 -11.96 -2.08 10.20
N VAL A 35 -11.78 -1.35 9.09
CA VAL A 35 -11.95 0.11 9.07
C VAL A 35 -13.37 0.50 9.46
N PHE A 36 -14.39 -0.21 8.98
CA PHE A 36 -15.78 0.02 9.36
C PHE A 36 -16.05 -0.29 10.83
N LEU A 37 -15.51 -1.40 11.34
CA LEU A 37 -15.62 -1.76 12.75
C LEU A 37 -14.96 -0.70 13.63
N LEU A 38 -13.73 -0.28 13.27
CA LEU A 38 -13.01 0.80 13.94
C LEU A 38 -13.83 2.07 13.92
N LYS A 39 -14.39 2.47 12.78
CA LYS A 39 -15.29 3.62 12.69
C LYS A 39 -16.46 3.47 13.66
N LEU A 40 -17.12 2.31 13.72
CA LEU A 40 -18.27 2.09 14.60
C LEU A 40 -17.90 2.22 16.08
N ILE A 41 -16.79 1.62 16.52
CA ILE A 41 -16.36 1.65 17.93
C ILE A 41 -15.70 2.98 18.32
N THR A 42 -15.08 3.69 17.37
CA THR A 42 -14.38 4.97 17.60
C THR A 42 -15.23 6.18 17.25
N THR A 43 -16.49 5.99 16.83
CA THR A 43 -17.40 7.11 16.57
C THR A 43 -17.55 7.92 17.86
N GLY A 44 -16.94 9.11 17.86
CA GLY A 44 -17.00 10.01 18.99
C GLY A 44 -18.44 10.47 19.27
N ARG A 45 -18.66 10.92 20.50
CA ARG A 45 -19.93 11.52 20.93
C ARG A 45 -20.39 12.62 19.94
N PRO A 46 -21.62 12.56 19.40
CA PRO A 46 -22.11 13.51 18.40
C PRO A 46 -22.38 14.90 18.98
N ASP A 47 -22.51 15.01 20.31
CA ASP A 47 -22.71 16.25 21.05
C ASP A 47 -21.41 17.01 21.35
N VAL A 48 -20.24 16.45 21.01
CA VAL A 48 -18.97 17.10 21.32
C VAL A 48 -18.82 18.44 20.58
N GLU A 49 -19.43 18.62 19.42
CA GLU A 49 -19.47 19.95 18.75
C GLU A 49 -20.14 21.04 19.60
N LYS A 50 -21.12 20.67 20.43
CA LYS A 50 -21.83 21.60 21.32
C LYS A 50 -21.03 21.96 22.57
N ILE A 51 -20.17 21.06 23.02
CA ILE A 51 -19.38 21.20 24.26
C ILE A 51 -17.99 21.77 23.96
N GLU A 52 -17.38 21.34 22.86
CA GLU A 52 -16.08 21.80 22.37
C GLU A 52 -16.19 22.26 20.91
N ALA A 53 -16.69 23.47 20.71
CA ALA A 53 -16.80 24.11 19.39
C ALA A 53 -15.46 24.19 18.62
N ARG A 54 -14.33 24.02 19.31
CA ARG A 54 -12.98 24.06 18.72
C ARG A 54 -12.44 22.70 18.27
N LYS A 55 -13.06 21.58 18.67
CA LYS A 55 -12.56 20.24 18.35
C LYS A 55 -12.50 19.94 16.85
N TYR A 56 -13.42 20.53 16.09
CA TYR A 56 -13.53 20.33 14.63
C TYR A 56 -12.99 21.52 13.82
N LEU A 57 -12.54 22.59 14.51
CA LEU A 57 -11.77 23.63 13.86
C LEU A 57 -10.38 23.06 13.53
N ARG A 58 -9.79 23.54 12.44
CA ARG A 58 -8.41 23.19 12.10
C ARG A 58 -7.50 23.65 13.24
N TYR A 59 -6.61 22.76 13.66
CA TYR A 59 -5.55 23.10 14.59
C TYR A 59 -4.61 24.10 13.90
N ASP A 60 -4.71 25.36 14.30
CA ASP A 60 -3.74 26.40 13.99
C ASP A 60 -3.10 26.82 15.32
N ALA A 61 -1.87 27.31 15.30
CA ALA A 61 -1.06 27.60 16.50
C ALA A 61 -1.62 28.78 17.34
N GLY A 62 -2.81 28.60 17.94
CA GLY A 62 -3.48 29.54 18.83
C GLY A 62 -4.40 30.58 18.16
N ASN A 63 -4.50 30.63 16.83
CA ASN A 63 -5.34 31.62 16.12
C ASN A 63 -6.39 30.92 15.23
N PRO A 64 -7.60 31.47 15.02
CA PRO A 64 -8.51 30.93 14.03
C PRO A 64 -7.86 30.94 12.64
N PRO A 65 -8.06 29.89 11.82
CA PRO A 65 -7.49 29.82 10.48
C PRO A 65 -7.89 31.05 9.66
N ARG A 66 -6.89 31.83 9.19
CA ARG A 66 -7.09 33.04 8.38
C ARG A 66 -7.49 32.72 6.93
N PRO A 67 -8.57 33.30 6.37
CA PRO A 67 -8.97 33.07 4.99
C PRO A 67 -7.81 33.33 4.01
N GLY A 68 -7.39 32.30 3.26
CA GLY A 68 -6.39 32.43 2.19
C GLY A 68 -5.01 31.83 2.47
N ASP A 69 -4.66 31.51 3.72
CA ASP A 69 -3.30 31.04 4.09
C ASP A 69 -3.05 29.54 3.84
N PHE A 70 -3.97 28.83 3.19
CA PHE A 70 -4.03 27.35 3.23
C PHE A 70 -3.59 26.62 1.96
N ARG A 71 -3.25 27.34 0.89
CA ARG A 71 -2.90 26.71 -0.39
C ARG A 71 -1.46 27.01 -0.75
N ARG A 72 -0.53 26.56 0.09
CA ARG A 72 0.82 26.31 -0.43
C ARG A 72 0.72 25.13 -1.38
N LYS A 73 1.29 25.26 -2.58
CA LYS A 73 1.47 24.11 -3.47
C LYS A 73 2.41 23.18 -2.70
N VAL A 74 1.86 22.12 -2.11
CA VAL A 74 2.70 21.09 -1.52
C VAL A 74 3.39 20.43 -2.71
N SER A 75 4.64 20.81 -2.95
CA SER A 75 5.50 19.98 -3.76
C SER A 75 5.52 18.62 -3.08
N MET A 76 5.20 17.56 -3.83
CA MET A 76 5.32 16.21 -3.30
C MET A 76 6.81 15.86 -3.22
N GLN A 77 7.53 16.50 -2.30
CA GLN A 77 8.94 16.24 -2.00
C GLN A 77 9.17 14.74 -1.75
N TYR A 78 8.16 14.06 -1.22
CA TYR A 78 8.15 12.63 -0.93
C TYR A 78 7.72 11.73 -2.08
N LEU A 79 7.34 12.25 -3.26
CA LEU A 79 6.84 11.42 -4.36
C LEU A 79 7.89 10.43 -4.85
N GLY A 80 9.12 10.89 -5.09
CA GLY A 80 10.21 10.01 -5.52
C GLY A 80 10.49 8.90 -4.50
N TYR A 81 10.46 9.22 -3.20
CA TYR A 81 10.62 8.25 -2.13
C TYR A 81 9.44 7.27 -2.04
N LEU A 82 8.22 7.73 -2.27
CA LEU A 82 7.02 6.87 -2.28
C LEU A 82 7.08 5.86 -3.43
N ILE A 83 7.47 6.32 -4.62
CA ILE A 83 7.65 5.44 -5.80
C ILE A 83 8.75 4.42 -5.52
N LEU A 84 9.87 4.85 -4.95
CA LEU A 84 10.94 3.94 -4.53
C LEU A 84 10.46 2.90 -3.53
N PHE A 85 9.76 3.33 -2.49
CA PHE A 85 9.24 2.44 -1.45
C PHE A 85 8.31 1.37 -2.04
N LEU A 86 7.33 1.79 -2.84
CA LEU A 86 6.37 0.89 -3.49
C LEU A 86 7.03 -0.05 -4.50
N ALA A 87 8.10 0.40 -5.18
CA ALA A 87 8.82 -0.42 -6.13
C ALA A 87 9.75 -1.45 -5.46
N VAL A 88 10.33 -1.11 -4.30
CA VAL A 88 11.23 -2.00 -3.56
C VAL A 88 10.47 -3.07 -2.77
N GLU A 89 9.28 -2.77 -2.26
CA GLU A 89 8.47 -3.70 -1.48
C GLU A 89 8.32 -5.11 -2.11
N PRO A 90 7.88 -5.26 -3.38
CA PRO A 90 7.77 -6.59 -3.99
C PRO A 90 9.11 -7.29 -4.17
N ILE A 91 10.21 -6.55 -4.37
CA ILE A 91 11.56 -7.12 -4.48
C ILE A 91 11.96 -7.77 -3.16
N VAL A 92 11.68 -7.10 -2.03
CA VAL A 92 11.96 -7.63 -0.68
C VAL A 92 11.11 -8.86 -0.38
N ILE A 93 9.82 -8.83 -0.74
CA ILE A 93 8.91 -9.98 -0.54
C ILE A 93 9.41 -11.20 -1.33
N LEU A 94 9.80 -11.02 -2.59
CA LEU A 94 10.34 -12.12 -3.40
C LEU A 94 11.67 -12.65 -2.86
N MET A 95 12.50 -11.79 -2.26
CA MET A 95 13.74 -12.23 -1.60
C MET A 95 13.43 -13.17 -0.43
N ALA A 96 12.39 -12.87 0.36
CA ALA A 96 11.91 -13.78 1.40
C ALA A 96 11.39 -15.11 0.82
N LEU A 97 10.70 -15.08 -0.33
CA LEU A 97 10.26 -16.29 -1.02
C LEU A 97 11.41 -17.16 -1.51
N ILE A 98 12.52 -16.58 -1.99
CA ILE A 98 13.73 -17.34 -2.36
C ILE A 98 14.28 -18.11 -1.16
N LEU A 99 14.28 -17.49 0.04
CA LEU A 99 14.83 -18.09 1.24
C LEU A 99 14.05 -19.33 1.71
N ILE A 100 12.73 -19.35 1.49
CA ILE A 100 11.86 -20.46 1.88
C ILE A 100 11.54 -21.43 0.73
N ALA A 101 12.02 -21.14 -0.49
CA ALA A 101 11.70 -21.94 -1.67
C ALA A 101 12.35 -23.33 -1.61
N PRO A 102 11.60 -24.41 -1.89
CA PRO A 102 12.19 -25.73 -2.02
C PRO A 102 13.09 -25.80 -3.27
N ARG A 103 14.07 -26.71 -3.28
CA ARG A 103 15.13 -26.77 -4.30
C ARG A 103 14.57 -26.91 -5.72
N GLU A 104 13.51 -27.69 -5.89
CA GLU A 104 12.80 -27.92 -7.16
C GLU A 104 12.03 -26.71 -7.70
N ALA A 105 11.79 -25.70 -6.86
CA ALA A 105 11.14 -24.45 -7.25
C ALA A 105 12.13 -23.27 -7.36
N LEU A 106 13.34 -23.40 -6.81
CA LEU A 106 14.32 -22.32 -6.69
C LEU A 106 14.59 -21.62 -8.02
N ALA A 107 14.80 -22.36 -9.11
CA ALA A 107 15.05 -21.79 -10.44
C ALA A 107 13.87 -20.92 -10.94
N ARG A 108 12.64 -21.36 -10.68
CA ARG A 108 11.42 -20.61 -11.06
C ARG A 108 11.26 -19.34 -10.22
N VAL A 109 11.54 -19.42 -8.92
CA VAL A 109 11.47 -18.25 -8.02
C VAL A 109 12.56 -17.24 -8.38
N LEU A 110 13.79 -17.69 -8.66
CA LEU A 110 14.88 -16.81 -9.12
C LEU A 110 14.55 -16.14 -10.46
N PHE A 111 13.96 -16.88 -11.40
CA PHE A 111 13.49 -16.31 -12.66
C PHE A 111 12.44 -15.21 -12.43
N LEU A 112 11.44 -15.47 -11.57
CA LEU A 112 10.42 -14.47 -11.20
C LEU A 112 11.04 -13.24 -10.53
N TYR A 113 12.01 -13.43 -9.64
CA TYR A 113 12.73 -12.34 -8.99
C TYR A 113 13.44 -11.44 -10.00
N VAL A 114 14.21 -12.02 -10.93
CA VAL A 114 14.90 -11.26 -11.97
C VAL A 114 13.91 -10.55 -12.90
N ALA A 115 12.83 -11.24 -13.31
CA ALA A 115 11.80 -10.66 -14.17
C ALA A 115 11.13 -9.44 -13.51
N ILE A 116 10.75 -9.55 -12.24
CA ILE A 116 10.14 -8.43 -11.50
C ILE A 116 11.14 -7.30 -11.31
N LEU A 117 12.40 -7.61 -10.96
CA LEU A 117 13.44 -6.58 -10.83
C LEU A 117 13.64 -5.79 -12.13
N LEU A 118 13.62 -6.47 -13.29
CA LEU A 118 13.71 -5.82 -14.60
C LEU A 118 12.47 -4.98 -14.93
N ILE A 119 11.27 -5.47 -14.63
CA ILE A 119 10.01 -4.72 -14.83
C ILE A 119 9.98 -3.46 -13.96
N TYR A 120 10.52 -3.54 -12.74
CA TYR A 120 10.52 -2.45 -11.77
C TYR A 120 11.73 -1.52 -11.89
N ALA A 121 12.80 -1.92 -12.58
CA ALA A 121 13.97 -1.09 -12.85
C ALA A 121 13.65 0.32 -13.39
N PRO A 122 12.74 0.53 -14.37
CA PRO A 122 12.38 1.87 -14.81
C PRO A 122 11.69 2.70 -13.71
N LEU A 123 10.87 2.08 -12.86
CA LEU A 123 10.23 2.75 -11.73
C LEU A 123 11.26 3.16 -10.66
N LEU A 124 12.22 2.28 -10.36
CA LEU A 124 13.31 2.59 -9.45
C LEU A 124 14.15 3.75 -9.97
N TYR A 125 14.53 3.71 -11.25
CA TYR A 125 15.26 4.80 -11.90
C TYR A 125 14.48 6.12 -11.83
N TYR A 126 13.19 6.10 -12.18
CA TYR A 126 12.33 7.27 -12.10
C TYR A 126 12.22 7.81 -10.67
N GLY A 127 12.01 6.94 -9.69
CA GLY A 127 11.95 7.31 -8.27
C GLY A 127 13.24 7.97 -7.77
N ILE A 128 14.42 7.43 -8.13
CA ILE A 128 15.73 8.04 -7.82
C ILE A 128 15.84 9.42 -8.47
N ARG A 129 15.52 9.52 -9.76
CA ARG A 129 15.60 10.79 -10.50
C ARG A 129 14.72 11.86 -9.86
N GLU A 130 13.47 11.53 -9.53
CA GLU A 130 12.53 12.47 -8.95
C GLU A 130 12.90 12.85 -7.50
N SER A 131 13.40 11.90 -6.71
CA SER A 131 13.90 12.17 -5.35
C SER A 131 15.08 13.14 -5.32
N ARG A 132 15.85 13.23 -6.41
CA ARG A 132 17.00 14.14 -6.53
C ARG A 132 16.64 15.51 -7.08
N ARG A 133 15.39 15.72 -7.48
CA ARG A 133 14.95 16.97 -8.12
C ARG A 133 14.64 18.05 -7.09
N LEU A 134 15.68 18.54 -6.41
CA LEU A 134 15.60 19.55 -5.35
C LEU A 134 14.92 20.86 -5.80
N GLU A 135 15.01 21.20 -7.08
CA GLU A 135 14.30 22.36 -7.66
C GLU A 135 12.78 22.26 -7.51
N ALA A 136 12.23 21.04 -7.57
CA ALA A 136 10.81 20.81 -7.32
C ALA A 136 10.44 20.96 -5.83
N TRP A 137 11.43 20.98 -4.93
CA TRP A 137 11.22 21.03 -3.49
C TRP A 137 11.16 22.46 -2.96
N ILE A 138 11.77 23.41 -3.67
CA ILE A 138 11.99 24.80 -3.24
C ILE A 138 10.80 25.71 -3.60
N LEU A 139 9.85 25.25 -4.41
CA LEU A 139 8.61 26.00 -4.66
C LEU A 139 7.62 25.80 -3.51
N GLY A 140 7.82 26.59 -2.45
CA GLY A 140 6.88 26.89 -1.38
C GLY A 140 6.57 28.37 -1.33
#